data_AF-A0A392Q431-F1
#
_entry.id   AF-A0A392Q431-F1
#
_cell.length_a   1.000
_cell.length_b   1.000
_cell.length_c   1.000
_cell.angle_alpha   90.00
_cell.angle_beta   90.00
_cell.angle_gamma   90.00
#
_symmetry.space_group_name_H-M   'P 1'
#
loop_
_entity.id
_entity.type
_entity.pdbx_description
1 polymer ?
#
loop_
_entity_poly.entity_id
_entity_poly.type
_entity_poly.pdbx_seq_one_letter_code
_entity_poly.pdbx_strand_id
1 'polypeptide(L)'
;IEICALDGEFGSYGCSEDWTETEFNYNILRERDGKRPLLVGDKIITLEKGVASISKIMFTDNSKWLRGKKFRLGVKAMQNGENIKEGRSQPFRVKDNRGESYQKHYPPYLNDDVWRLEKIAKDGEFHKRLSNHGIHTVKDLLKLL
;
A
#
# COMPACT_ATOMS: atom_id res chain seq x y z
N ILE A 1 -16.58 -0.34 16.69
CA ILE A 1 -15.89 -1.27 15.77
C ILE A 1 -14.38 -1.14 15.95
N GLU A 2 -13.65 -2.22 15.74
CA GLU A 2 -12.19 -2.25 15.75
C GLU A 2 -11.69 -2.53 14.33
N ILE A 3 -10.70 -1.76 13.88
CA ILE A 3 -10.07 -1.89 12.57
C ILE A 3 -8.75 -2.64 12.73
N CYS A 4 -8.58 -3.69 11.93
CA CYS A 4 -7.39 -4.53 11.92
C CYS A 4 -6.83 -4.68 10.49
N ALA A 5 -5.57 -5.10 10.40
CA ALA A 5 -4.93 -5.45 9.14
C ALA A 5 -5.03 -6.96 8.95
N LEU A 6 -5.42 -7.38 7.75
CA LEU A 6 -5.59 -8.77 7.37
C LEU A 6 -4.62 -9.13 6.23
N ASP A 7 -4.30 -10.42 6.10
CA ASP A 7 -3.57 -10.94 4.96
C ASP A 7 -4.32 -10.63 3.65
N GLY A 8 -3.60 -10.15 2.63
CA GLY A 8 -4.13 -9.93 1.29
C GLY A 8 -4.67 -11.20 0.62
N GLU A 9 -4.11 -12.37 0.95
CA GLU A 9 -4.54 -13.67 0.45
C GLU A 9 -5.77 -14.23 1.21
N PHE A 10 -6.22 -13.56 2.28
CA PHE A 10 -7.42 -13.98 2.99
C PHE A 10 -8.62 -14.01 2.03
N GLY A 11 -9.18 -15.22 1.82
CA GLY A 11 -10.27 -15.50 0.90
C GLY A 11 -9.94 -15.46 -0.59
N SER A 12 -8.67 -15.56 -1.00
CA SER A 12 -8.31 -15.66 -2.43
C SER A 12 -8.51 -17.06 -3.02
N TYR A 13 -8.61 -18.09 -2.17
CA TYR A 13 -8.78 -19.48 -2.59
C TYR A 13 -10.27 -19.86 -2.66
N GLY A 14 -11.01 -19.20 -3.55
CA GLY A 14 -12.17 -19.72 -4.29
C GLY A 14 -13.39 -20.34 -3.59
N CYS A 15 -13.47 -20.54 -2.27
CA CYS A 15 -14.47 -21.48 -1.74
C CYS A 15 -15.40 -21.00 -0.62
N SER A 16 -15.30 -19.77 -0.11
CA SER A 16 -16.34 -19.27 0.81
C SER A 16 -16.25 -17.75 1.03
N GLU A 17 -17.35 -17.03 0.78
CA GLU A 17 -17.55 -15.69 1.38
C GLU A 17 -17.90 -15.79 2.87
N ASP A 18 -18.10 -17.01 3.37
CA ASP A 18 -18.33 -17.33 4.77
C ASP A 18 -17.04 -17.80 5.42
N TRP A 19 -16.45 -16.92 6.23
CA TRP A 19 -15.41 -17.27 7.19
C TRP A 19 -16.00 -17.30 8.59
N THR A 20 -15.36 -18.07 9.45
CA THR A 20 -15.61 -18.08 10.89
C THR A 20 -14.85 -16.97 11.59
N GLU A 21 -15.29 -16.58 12.79
CA GLU A 21 -14.59 -15.60 13.64
C GLU A 21 -13.15 -16.06 13.95
N THR A 22 -12.93 -17.37 14.11
CA THR A 22 -11.60 -17.93 14.36
C THR A 22 -10.68 -17.81 13.14
N GLU A 23 -11.18 -18.08 11.94
CA GLU A 23 -10.45 -17.84 10.69
C GLU A 23 -10.14 -16.36 10.51
N PHE A 24 -11.08 -15.48 10.80
CA PHE A 24 -10.85 -14.04 10.73
C PHE A 24 -9.71 -13.62 11.67
N ASN A 25 -9.78 -14.04 12.94
CA ASN A 25 -8.78 -13.71 13.95
C ASN A 25 -7.40 -14.29 13.63
N TYR A 26 -7.33 -15.47 12.98
CA TYR A 26 -6.08 -16.06 12.53
C TYR A 26 -5.42 -15.26 11.39
N ASN A 27 -6.22 -14.65 10.51
CA ASN A 27 -5.72 -13.85 9.39
C ASN A 27 -5.35 -12.41 9.79
N ILE A 28 -5.51 -12.02 11.06
CA ILE A 28 -5.07 -10.72 11.56
C ILE A 28 -3.54 -10.67 11.60
N LEU A 29 -2.99 -9.75 10.82
CA LEU A 29 -1.56 -9.55 10.73
C LEU A 29 -1.05 -8.76 11.93
N ARG A 30 0.08 -9.23 12.46
CA ARG A 30 0.90 -8.49 13.42
C ARG A 30 2.09 -7.85 12.72
N GLU A 31 2.71 -6.90 13.41
CA GLU A 31 3.99 -6.34 13.01
C GLU A 31 5.09 -7.40 12.89
N ARG A 32 6.12 -7.08 12.11
CA ARG A 32 7.36 -7.87 12.08
C ARG A 32 8.15 -7.63 13.37
N ASP A 33 8.90 -8.64 13.80
CA ASP A 33 9.76 -8.54 14.98
C ASP A 33 10.63 -7.28 14.94
N GLY A 34 10.54 -6.46 15.99
CA GLY A 34 11.28 -5.21 16.12
C GLY A 34 10.74 -4.03 15.29
N LYS A 35 9.56 -4.13 14.67
CA LYS A 35 8.89 -3.01 13.98
C LYS A 35 7.78 -2.39 14.83
N ARG A 36 7.39 -1.18 14.44
CA ARG A 36 6.21 -0.50 14.99
C ARG A 36 4.94 -1.28 14.64
N PRO A 37 3.84 -1.10 15.39
CA PRO A 37 2.56 -1.71 15.05
C PRO A 37 2.18 -1.47 13.59
N LEU A 38 1.72 -2.51 12.90
CA LEU A 38 1.44 -2.48 11.45
C LEU A 38 0.43 -1.38 11.09
N LEU A 39 -0.59 -1.21 11.94
CA LEU A 39 -1.54 -0.10 11.89
C LEU A 39 -1.29 0.86 13.06
N VAL A 40 -1.27 2.16 12.76
CA VAL A 40 -1.17 3.24 13.75
C VAL A 40 -2.33 4.22 13.58
N GLY A 41 -2.81 4.74 14.71
CA GLY A 41 -3.87 5.74 14.80
C GLY A 41 -5.17 5.20 15.40
N ASP A 42 -6.31 5.76 15.00
CA ASP A 42 -7.61 5.53 15.63
C ASP A 42 -8.24 4.21 15.15
N LYS A 43 -7.80 3.10 15.75
CA LYS A 43 -8.28 1.73 15.40
C LYS A 43 -9.68 1.45 15.93
N ILE A 44 -10.08 2.09 17.02
CA ILE A 44 -11.37 1.90 17.65
C ILE A 44 -12.23 3.09 17.26
N ILE A 45 -13.31 2.81 16.52
CA ILE A 45 -14.23 3.84 16.03
C ILE A 45 -15.65 3.52 16.51
N THR A 46 -16.36 4.55 16.98
CA THR A 46 -17.77 4.46 17.32
C THR A 46 -18.59 4.69 16.05
N LEU A 47 -19.55 3.80 15.78
CA LEU A 47 -20.50 3.99 14.68
C LEU A 47 -21.55 5.02 15.11
N GLU A 48 -21.76 6.05 14.31
CA GLU A 48 -22.85 7.01 14.49
C GLU A 48 -23.91 6.77 13.42
N LYS A 49 -25.12 6.37 13.84
CA LYS A 49 -26.24 6.05 12.92
C LYS A 49 -25.86 5.02 11.83
N GLY A 50 -25.00 4.06 12.18
CA GLY A 50 -24.55 3.01 11.25
C GLY A 50 -23.43 3.41 10.29
N VAL A 51 -22.91 4.65 10.39
CA VAL A 51 -21.79 5.14 9.56
C VAL A 51 -20.63 5.54 10.46
N ALA A 52 -19.40 5.28 9.99
CA ALA A 52 -18.19 5.79 10.61
C ALA A 52 -17.18 6.21 9.55
N SER A 53 -16.44 7.27 9.85
CA SER A 53 -15.38 7.77 8.98
C SER A 53 -14.02 7.43 9.56
N ILE A 54 -13.18 6.82 8.73
CA ILE A 54 -11.80 6.47 9.07
C ILE A 54 -10.90 7.60 8.56
N SER A 55 -10.29 8.37 9.46
CA SER A 55 -9.48 9.54 9.08
C SER A 55 -8.00 9.42 9.46
N LYS A 56 -7.69 8.83 10.61
CA LYS A 56 -6.33 8.77 11.15
C LYS A 56 -5.84 7.34 11.26
N ILE A 57 -5.79 6.61 10.15
CA ILE A 57 -5.19 5.27 10.11
C ILE A 57 -4.07 5.25 9.10
N MET A 58 -2.91 4.72 9.51
CA MET A 58 -1.73 4.60 8.67
C MET A 58 -1.10 3.22 8.82
N PHE A 59 -0.70 2.64 7.68
CA PHE A 59 0.17 1.48 7.66
C PHE A 59 1.62 1.90 7.81
N THR A 60 2.34 1.28 8.74
CA THR A 60 3.74 1.61 9.03
C THR A 60 4.75 0.80 8.20
N ASP A 61 4.29 -0.26 7.55
CA ASP A 61 5.12 -1.15 6.73
C ASP A 61 4.53 -1.32 5.33
N ASN A 62 5.39 -1.65 4.37
CA ASN A 62 4.97 -1.95 3.00
C ASN A 62 4.41 -3.36 2.91
N SER A 63 3.55 -3.66 1.96
CA SER A 63 2.96 -4.99 1.83
C SER A 63 3.87 -6.01 1.16
N LYS A 64 5.08 -5.64 0.68
CA LYS A 64 5.93 -6.54 -0.12
C LYS A 64 6.51 -7.72 0.66
N TRP A 65 6.58 -7.65 1.98
CA TRP A 65 7.12 -8.74 2.81
C TRP A 65 6.15 -9.92 2.95
N LEU A 66 4.87 -9.73 2.62
CA LEU A 66 3.93 -10.85 2.51
C LEU A 66 4.04 -11.56 1.17
N ARG A 67 3.71 -12.85 1.18
CA ARG A 67 3.63 -13.70 -0.02
C ARG A 67 2.75 -13.08 -1.11
N GLY A 68 1.54 -12.63 -0.74
CA GLY A 68 0.58 -11.99 -1.65
C GLY A 68 0.89 -10.53 -2.01
N LYS A 69 1.91 -9.94 -1.37
CA LYS A 69 2.32 -8.54 -1.55
C LYS A 69 1.20 -7.51 -1.35
N LYS A 70 0.12 -7.87 -0.66
CA LYS A 70 -1.09 -7.06 -0.46
C LYS A 70 -1.56 -7.19 0.99
N PHE A 71 -2.24 -6.17 1.49
CA PHE A 71 -3.00 -6.21 2.74
C PHE A 71 -4.49 -6.10 2.45
N ARG A 72 -5.30 -6.41 3.46
CA ARG A 72 -6.73 -6.07 3.52
C ARG A 72 -7.00 -5.33 4.82
N LEU A 73 -8.06 -4.52 4.85
CA LEU A 73 -8.61 -3.97 6.08
C LEU A 73 -9.72 -4.89 6.57
N GLY A 74 -9.64 -5.26 7.84
CA GLY A 74 -10.68 -5.94 8.57
C GLY A 74 -11.39 -4.98 9.52
N VAL A 75 -12.67 -5.21 9.75
CA VAL A 75 -13.47 -4.50 10.74
C VAL A 75 -14.22 -5.52 11.57
N LYS A 76 -14.06 -5.50 12.89
CA LYS A 76 -14.83 -6.36 13.81
C LYS A 76 -15.64 -5.53 14.80
N ALA A 77 -16.77 -6.06 15.24
CA ALA A 77 -17.54 -5.46 16.32
C ALA A 77 -16.85 -5.76 17.66
N MET A 78 -16.87 -4.80 18.60
CA MET A 78 -16.36 -5.03 19.97
C MET A 78 -17.49 -5.35 20.96
N GLN A 79 -18.75 -5.16 20.58
CA GLN A 79 -19.89 -5.54 21.40
C GLN A 79 -20.35 -6.94 20.98
N ASN A 80 -20.44 -7.84 21.95
CA ASN A 80 -20.95 -9.20 21.79
C ASN A 80 -22.49 -9.20 21.65
N GLY A 81 -23.01 -8.45 20.67
CA GLY A 81 -24.40 -8.52 20.24
C GLY A 81 -24.55 -9.61 19.17
N GLU A 82 -25.67 -10.33 19.20
CA GLU A 82 -25.95 -11.47 18.32
C GLU A 82 -25.65 -11.15 16.84
N ASN A 83 -24.76 -11.96 16.25
CA ASN A 83 -24.54 -12.17 14.80
C ASN A 83 -24.05 -10.99 13.95
N ILE A 84 -23.19 -10.10 14.47
CA ILE A 84 -22.47 -9.14 13.61
C ILE A 84 -21.23 -9.81 12.99
N LYS A 85 -21.32 -10.18 11.71
CA LYS A 85 -20.19 -10.71 10.94
C LYS A 85 -19.14 -9.62 10.67
N GLU A 86 -17.86 -10.00 10.69
CA GLU A 86 -16.77 -9.07 10.43
C GLU A 86 -16.80 -8.55 8.98
N GLY A 87 -16.32 -7.33 8.80
CA GLY A 87 -16.14 -6.72 7.49
C GLY A 87 -14.72 -6.96 6.96
N ARG A 88 -14.58 -7.12 5.64
CA ARG A 88 -13.29 -7.26 4.97
C ARG A 88 -13.27 -6.41 3.69
N SER A 89 -12.20 -5.67 3.47
CA SER A 89 -11.99 -4.92 2.23
C SER A 89 -11.48 -5.79 1.08
N GLN A 90 -11.50 -5.23 -0.13
CA GLN A 90 -10.70 -5.75 -1.23
C GLN A 90 -9.20 -5.62 -0.93
N PRO A 91 -8.34 -6.48 -1.51
CA PRO A 91 -6.92 -6.48 -1.21
C PRO A 91 -6.22 -5.34 -1.95
N PHE A 92 -5.35 -4.60 -1.25
CA PHE A 92 -4.61 -3.47 -1.79
C PHE A 92 -3.12 -3.54 -1.46
N ARG A 93 -2.30 -2.88 -2.28
CA ARG A 93 -0.85 -2.80 -2.07
C ARG A 93 -0.53 -1.57 -1.23
N VAL A 94 0.27 -1.75 -0.19
CA VAL A 94 0.86 -0.64 0.56
C VAL A 94 2.31 -0.51 0.14
N LYS A 95 2.66 0.65 -0.41
CA LYS A 95 4.03 0.95 -0.84
C LYS A 95 4.69 1.87 0.18
N ASP A 96 5.99 1.69 0.35
CA ASP A 96 6.81 2.67 1.07
C ASP A 96 6.94 3.94 0.19
N ASN A 97 6.76 5.10 0.81
CA ASN A 97 6.87 6.41 0.15
C ASN A 97 8.26 6.65 -0.45
N ARG A 98 9.29 5.94 0.04
CA ARG A 98 10.65 5.97 -0.56
C ARG A 98 10.64 5.69 -2.06
N GLY A 99 9.72 4.85 -2.54
CA GLY A 99 9.62 4.47 -3.95
C GLY A 99 8.94 5.50 -4.85
N GLU A 100 8.14 6.44 -4.32
CA GLU A 100 7.43 7.44 -5.14
C GLU A 100 8.42 8.40 -5.80
N SER A 101 9.39 8.88 -5.03
CA SER A 101 10.37 9.86 -5.53
C SER A 101 11.18 9.34 -6.72
N TYR A 102 11.33 8.02 -6.88
CA TYR A 102 12.09 7.36 -7.97
C TYR A 102 11.20 6.73 -9.05
N GLN A 103 9.88 6.91 -8.98
CA GLN A 103 8.96 6.28 -9.92
C GLN A 103 9.23 6.73 -11.37
N LYS A 104 9.34 5.77 -12.29
CA LYS A 104 9.38 6.03 -13.73
C LYS A 104 8.01 6.50 -14.19
N HIS A 105 7.97 7.52 -15.03
CA HIS A 105 6.72 8.01 -15.60
C HIS A 105 6.41 7.25 -16.87
N TYR A 106 5.16 6.82 -17.01
CA TYR A 106 4.66 6.20 -18.22
C TYR A 106 3.23 6.71 -18.50
N PRO A 107 3.01 7.37 -19.65
CA PRO A 107 4.03 7.85 -20.59
C PRO A 107 4.94 8.93 -19.95
N PRO A 108 6.19 9.08 -20.40
CA PRO A 108 7.06 10.16 -19.93
C PRO A 108 6.57 11.52 -20.44
N TYR A 109 6.73 12.56 -19.62
CA TYR A 109 6.40 13.94 -19.97
C TYR A 109 7.64 14.69 -20.47
N LEU A 110 7.45 15.72 -21.30
CA LEU A 110 8.57 16.52 -21.84
C LEU A 110 9.42 17.17 -20.75
N ASN A 111 8.80 17.60 -19.66
CA ASN A 111 9.48 18.25 -18.54
C ASN A 111 9.96 17.26 -17.47
N ASP A 112 9.79 15.96 -17.69
CA ASP A 112 10.38 14.97 -16.80
C ASP A 112 11.90 15.05 -16.87
N ASP A 113 12.56 14.90 -15.72
CA ASP A 113 13.99 14.63 -15.71
C ASP A 113 14.30 13.40 -16.56
N VAL A 114 15.43 13.40 -17.26
CA VAL A 114 15.82 12.32 -18.18
C VAL A 114 15.96 10.98 -17.46
N TRP A 115 16.30 10.99 -16.17
CA TRP A 115 16.35 9.77 -15.37
C TRP A 115 14.96 9.18 -15.10
N ARG A 116 13.84 9.85 -15.35
CA ARG A 116 12.49 9.25 -15.28
C ARG A 116 12.23 8.24 -16.40
N LEU A 117 13.04 8.24 -17.45
CA LEU A 117 12.99 7.25 -18.53
C LEU A 117 13.43 5.87 -18.05
N GLU A 118 12.94 4.83 -18.73
CA GLU A 118 13.40 3.47 -18.50
C GLU A 118 14.92 3.34 -18.71
N LYS A 119 15.56 2.45 -17.94
CA LYS A 119 17.00 2.14 -18.01
C LYS A 119 17.97 3.25 -17.54
N ILE A 120 17.50 4.44 -17.20
CA ILE A 120 18.36 5.52 -16.68
C ILE A 120 18.14 5.67 -15.17
N ALA A 121 19.06 5.22 -14.32
CA ALA A 121 18.91 5.42 -12.87
C ALA A 121 19.17 6.88 -12.47
N LYS A 122 18.40 7.41 -11.50
CA LYS A 122 18.71 8.71 -10.87
C LYS A 122 20.11 8.63 -10.27
N ASP A 123 20.92 9.64 -10.53
CA ASP A 123 22.34 9.74 -10.12
C ASP A 123 23.23 8.58 -10.61
N GLY A 124 22.73 7.76 -11.54
CA GLY A 124 23.49 6.70 -12.20
C GLY A 124 24.41 7.23 -13.30
N GLU A 125 25.23 6.35 -13.85
CA GLU A 125 26.25 6.70 -14.85
C GLU A 125 25.65 7.39 -16.09
N PHE A 126 24.55 6.84 -16.64
CA PHE A 126 23.85 7.45 -17.77
C PHE A 126 23.28 8.84 -17.43
N HIS A 127 22.67 9.01 -16.25
CA HIS A 127 22.11 10.29 -15.82
C HIS A 127 23.21 11.36 -15.70
N LYS A 128 24.35 11.01 -15.09
CA LYS A 128 25.51 11.88 -14.95
C LYS A 128 26.10 12.26 -16.32
N ARG A 129 26.28 11.29 -17.22
CA ARG A 129 26.79 11.55 -18.58
C ARG A 129 25.88 12.48 -19.35
N LEU A 130 24.57 12.24 -19.35
CA LEU A 130 23.59 13.10 -20.02
C LEU A 130 23.59 14.51 -19.42
N SER A 131 23.63 14.62 -18.10
CA SER A 131 23.69 15.90 -17.39
C SER A 131 24.96 16.70 -17.73
N ASN A 132 26.11 16.03 -17.85
CA ASN A 132 27.36 16.66 -18.27
C ASN A 132 27.32 17.18 -19.72
N HIS A 133 26.41 16.67 -20.55
CA HIS A 133 26.15 17.16 -21.91
C HIS A 133 24.96 18.14 -21.97
N GLY A 134 24.48 18.64 -20.82
CA GLY A 134 23.36 19.58 -20.74
C GLY A 134 21.97 18.97 -20.99
N ILE A 135 21.86 17.63 -20.99
CA ILE A 135 20.61 16.91 -21.20
C ILE A 135 20.01 16.57 -19.84
N HIS A 136 19.08 17.41 -19.38
CA HIS A 136 18.44 17.24 -18.07
C HIS A 136 17.01 16.69 -18.18
N THR A 137 16.29 17.05 -19.24
CA THR A 137 14.89 16.66 -19.43
C THR A 137 14.67 15.74 -20.63
N VAL A 138 13.52 15.09 -20.69
CA VAL A 138 13.07 14.34 -21.87
C VAL A 138 13.03 15.24 -23.11
N LYS A 139 12.61 16.51 -22.96
CA LYS A 139 12.61 17.50 -24.04
C LYS A 139 14.01 17.77 -24.58
N ASP A 140 15.02 17.87 -23.72
CA ASP A 140 16.40 18.12 -24.17
C ASP A 140 16.96 16.92 -24.93
N LEU A 141 16.63 15.70 -24.50
CA LEU A 141 17.00 14.48 -25.21
C LEU A 141 16.38 14.43 -26.61
N LEU A 142 15.11 14.83 -26.75
CA LEU A 142 14.41 14.83 -28.03
C LEU A 142 14.92 15.87 -29.04
N LYS A 143 15.53 16.97 -28.59
CA LYS A 143 16.13 17.98 -29.49
C LYS A 143 17.40 17.49 -30.21
N LEU A 144 17.96 16.36 -29.76
CA LEU A 144 19.16 15.75 -30.33
C LEU A 144 18.83 14.62 -31.31
N LEU A 145 17.55 14.28 -31.46
CA LEU A 145 17.01 13.37 -32.46
C LEU A 145 16.51 14.16 -33.67
#